data_AF-A0A1B6IH36-F1
#
_entry.id   AF-A0A1B6IH36-F1
#
_cell.length_a   1.000
_cell.length_b   1.000
_cell.length_c   1.000
_cell.angle_alpha   90.00
_cell.angle_beta   90.00
_cell.angle_gamma   90.00
#
_symmetry.space_group_name_H-M   'P 1'
#
loop_
_entity.id
_entity.type
_entity.pdbx_description
1 polymer ?
#
loop_
_entity_poly.entity_id
_entity_poly.type
_entity_poly.pdbx_seq_one_letter_code
_entity_poly.pdbx_strand_id
1 'polypeptide(L)'
;MLIPPLYLFYLTNCILFILFVSVSPESKKCHSLYSDSKYYLGTKTPYSYVANVDDDPIVYEDCTPIRIWALVRHGTRNPGKISEKMRVNLSALKMILMDRHEAGKGNLCREEVEELRKWKPTVDPSELKFLTHEGEEEMLLLGERFLNRFPDLLPESYSNRTYKFRHTATQRTRESSQYFTVGLFGRRQKAHVWYPEPL
;
A
#
# COMPACT_ATOMS: atom_id res chain seq x y z
N MET A 1 13.71 -57.17 -48.17
CA MET A 1 14.68 -56.09 -47.89
C MET A 1 14.61 -55.77 -46.40
N LEU A 2 15.60 -56.20 -45.63
CA LEU A 2 15.68 -55.92 -44.19
C LEU A 2 16.21 -54.49 -44.01
N ILE A 3 15.49 -53.68 -43.23
CA ILE A 3 15.93 -52.33 -42.88
C ILE A 3 17.20 -52.46 -42.03
N PRO A 4 18.30 -51.75 -42.36
CA PRO A 4 19.55 -51.84 -41.60
C PRO A 4 19.33 -51.45 -40.13
N PRO A 5 19.94 -52.16 -39.16
CA PRO A 5 19.75 -51.88 -37.73
C PRO A 5 20.15 -50.44 -37.35
N LEU A 6 21.08 -49.84 -38.09
CA LEU A 6 21.47 -48.44 -37.95
C LEU A 6 20.31 -47.47 -38.25
N TYR A 7 19.50 -47.78 -39.25
CA TYR A 7 18.35 -46.95 -39.65
C TYR A 7 17.23 -47.00 -38.60
N LEU A 8 17.02 -48.18 -38.00
CA LEU A 8 16.10 -48.34 -36.87
C LEU A 8 16.53 -47.53 -35.65
N PHE A 9 17.83 -47.48 -35.37
CA PHE A 9 18.41 -46.69 -34.28
C PHE A 9 18.26 -45.19 -34.49
N TYR A 10 18.45 -44.68 -35.71
CA TYR A 10 18.22 -43.26 -36.00
C TYR A 10 16.74 -42.89 -35.91
N LEU A 11 15.84 -43.76 -36.40
CA LEU A 11 14.39 -43.56 -36.30
C LEU A 11 13.89 -43.51 -34.85
N THR A 12 14.35 -44.43 -33.99
CA THR A 12 13.94 -44.44 -32.58
C THR A 12 14.47 -43.21 -31.83
N ASN A 13 15.71 -42.79 -32.09
CA ASN A 13 16.26 -41.57 -31.49
C ASN A 13 15.57 -40.30 -32.01
N CYS A 14 15.20 -40.23 -33.30
CA CYS A 14 14.40 -39.12 -33.83
C CYS A 14 13.01 -39.07 -33.19
N ILE A 15 12.34 -40.20 -32.99
CA ILE A 15 11.03 -40.25 -32.33
C ILE A 15 11.16 -39.84 -30.85
N LEU A 16 12.18 -40.33 -30.13
CA LEU A 16 12.47 -39.91 -28.76
C LEU A 16 12.76 -38.41 -28.66
N PHE A 17 13.52 -37.85 -29.60
CA PHE A 17 13.81 -36.41 -29.65
C PHE A 17 12.55 -35.59 -29.93
N ILE A 18 11.69 -36.02 -30.87
CA ILE A 18 10.42 -35.35 -31.16
C ILE A 18 9.49 -35.41 -29.94
N LEU A 19 9.42 -36.54 -29.23
CA LEU A 19 8.66 -36.67 -27.98
C LEU A 19 9.23 -35.79 -26.86
N PHE A 20 10.55 -35.62 -26.79
CA PHE A 20 11.20 -34.75 -25.81
C PHE A 20 10.97 -33.26 -26.10
N VAL A 21 11.01 -32.86 -27.38
CA VAL A 21 10.81 -31.47 -27.83
C VAL A 21 9.33 -31.06 -27.78
N SER A 22 8.39 -31.99 -27.98
CA SER A 22 6.95 -31.71 -27.89
C SER A 22 6.41 -31.67 -26.45
N VAL A 23 7.22 -32.06 -25.46
CA VAL A 23 6.93 -31.90 -24.03
C VAL A 23 7.78 -30.77 -23.46
N SER A 24 7.79 -29.61 -24.12
CA SER A 24 8.03 -28.37 -23.39
C SER A 24 6.68 -27.95 -22.77
N PRO A 25 6.46 -28.14 -21.46
CA PRO A 25 5.26 -27.62 -20.83
C PRO A 25 5.24 -26.11 -21.06
N GLU A 26 4.25 -25.65 -21.82
CA GLU A 26 4.01 -24.24 -22.00
C GLU A 26 3.73 -23.66 -20.61
N SER A 27 4.75 -23.03 -20.04
CA SER A 27 4.66 -22.32 -18.77
C SER A 27 3.60 -21.24 -18.97
N LYS A 28 2.37 -21.49 -18.51
CA LYS A 28 1.33 -20.46 -18.47
C LYS A 28 1.92 -19.29 -17.70
N LYS A 29 2.25 -18.22 -18.42
CA LYS A 29 2.75 -16.98 -17.82
C LYS A 29 1.73 -16.56 -16.76
N CYS A 30 2.14 -16.59 -15.49
CA CYS A 30 1.31 -16.13 -14.40
C CYS A 30 0.79 -14.72 -14.70
N HIS A 31 -0.43 -14.42 -14.28
CA HIS A 31 -0.90 -13.05 -14.37
C HIS A 31 0.08 -12.20 -13.55
N SER A 32 0.52 -11.08 -14.11
CA SER A 32 1.44 -10.19 -13.40
C SER A 32 0.74 -9.69 -12.13
N LEU A 33 1.08 -10.27 -10.98
CA LEU A 33 0.62 -9.82 -9.67
C LEU A 33 1.16 -8.41 -9.36
N TYR A 34 2.24 -8.00 -10.03
CA TYR A 34 2.76 -6.64 -10.03
C TYR A 34 1.96 -5.80 -11.02
N SER A 35 0.83 -5.29 -10.54
CA SER A 35 0.12 -4.20 -11.20
C SER A 35 0.41 -2.90 -10.46
N ASP A 36 0.52 -1.79 -11.20
CA ASP A 36 0.53 -0.43 -10.65
C ASP A 36 -0.81 -0.04 -10.00
N SER A 37 -1.67 -1.01 -9.67
CA SER A 37 -2.99 -0.82 -9.06
C SER A 37 -2.93 0.05 -7.80
N LYS A 38 -1.82 0.00 -7.05
CA LYS A 38 -1.56 0.85 -5.88
C LYS A 38 -1.66 2.35 -6.17
N TYR A 39 -1.37 2.79 -7.40
CA TYR A 39 -1.51 4.18 -7.83
C TYR A 39 -2.95 4.54 -8.24
N TYR A 40 -3.79 3.55 -8.55
CA TYR A 40 -5.13 3.73 -9.11
C TYR A 40 -6.27 3.40 -8.13
N LEU A 41 -6.04 3.58 -6.82
CA LEU A 41 -7.05 3.33 -5.78
C LEU A 41 -7.91 4.59 -5.45
N GLY A 42 -7.75 5.67 -6.22
CA GLY A 42 -8.48 6.92 -6.05
C GLY A 42 -8.26 7.52 -4.66
N THR A 43 -9.33 7.77 -3.91
CA THR A 43 -9.24 8.36 -2.55
C THR A 43 -8.65 7.42 -1.48
N LYS A 44 -8.22 6.22 -1.89
CA LYS A 44 -7.57 5.17 -1.10
C LYS A 44 -6.11 4.92 -1.48
N THR A 45 -5.59 5.60 -2.50
CA THR A 45 -4.16 5.58 -2.81
C THR A 45 -3.39 6.12 -1.60
N PRO A 46 -2.45 5.36 -1.00
CA PRO A 46 -1.64 5.85 0.10
C PRO A 46 -0.83 7.06 -0.37
N TYR A 47 -0.69 8.05 0.52
CA TYR A 47 -0.06 9.31 0.16
C TYR A 47 1.42 9.13 -0.17
N SER A 48 2.10 8.15 0.43
CA SER A 48 3.49 7.78 0.11
C SER A 48 3.75 7.52 -1.38
N TYR A 49 2.75 7.07 -2.13
CA TYR A 49 2.87 6.81 -3.57
C TYR A 49 2.69 8.05 -4.46
N VAL A 50 2.08 9.12 -3.95
CA VAL A 50 1.69 10.30 -4.72
C VAL A 50 2.12 11.61 -4.05
N ALA A 51 2.93 11.52 -2.99
CA ALA A 51 3.40 12.66 -2.23
C ALA A 51 4.31 13.54 -3.09
N ASN A 52 4.20 14.85 -2.89
CA ASN A 52 5.29 15.73 -3.28
C ASN A 52 6.40 15.57 -2.24
N VAL A 53 7.56 15.12 -2.72
CA VAL A 53 8.76 14.91 -1.89
C VAL A 53 9.71 16.11 -1.91
N ASP A 54 9.49 17.08 -2.81
CA ASP A 54 10.19 18.35 -2.78
C ASP A 54 9.76 19.14 -1.54
N ASP A 55 10.72 19.37 -0.65
CA ASP A 55 10.60 20.15 0.57
C ASP A 55 11.54 21.38 0.58
N ASP A 56 12.02 21.79 -0.60
CA ASP A 56 12.83 23.01 -0.74
C ASP A 56 12.03 24.23 -0.27
N PRO A 57 12.67 25.16 0.47
CA PRO A 57 12.03 26.40 0.90
C PRO A 57 11.44 27.18 -0.28
N ILE A 58 10.21 27.66 -0.11
CA ILE A 58 9.57 28.50 -1.14
C ILE A 58 9.99 29.96 -0.95
N VAL A 59 10.57 30.55 -1.98
CA VAL A 59 10.91 31.98 -2.03
C VAL A 59 9.94 32.71 -2.95
N TYR A 60 9.32 33.76 -2.42
CA TYR A 60 8.51 34.70 -3.20
C TYR A 60 9.23 36.05 -3.20
N GLU A 61 9.72 36.49 -4.36
CA GLU A 61 10.39 37.78 -4.49
C GLU A 61 9.51 38.92 -3.94
N ASP A 62 10.13 39.83 -3.19
CA ASP A 62 9.49 40.98 -2.54
C ASP A 62 8.36 40.66 -1.54
N CYS A 63 8.19 39.39 -1.17
CA CYS A 63 7.16 38.94 -0.24
C CYS A 63 7.77 38.30 1.01
N THR A 64 7.26 38.67 2.19
CA THR A 64 7.59 37.98 3.44
C THR A 64 6.41 37.12 3.88
N PRO A 65 6.61 35.80 4.08
CA PRO A 65 5.55 34.94 4.58
C PRO A 65 5.19 35.31 6.03
N ILE A 66 3.89 35.38 6.34
CA ILE A 66 3.40 35.78 7.68
C ILE A 66 2.60 34.69 8.41
N ARG A 67 2.02 33.73 7.68
CA ARG A 67 1.18 32.67 8.26
C ARG A 67 0.93 31.54 7.26
N ILE A 68 0.75 30.32 7.79
CA ILE A 68 0.22 29.17 7.05
C ILE A 68 -1.09 28.72 7.70
N TRP A 69 -2.04 28.33 6.84
CA TRP A 69 -3.25 27.61 7.22
C TRP A 69 -3.31 26.32 6.42
N ALA A 70 -3.49 25.20 7.10
CA ALA A 70 -3.54 23.89 6.46
C ALA A 70 -4.80 23.14 6.88
N LEU A 71 -5.49 22.55 5.91
CA LEU A 71 -6.53 21.56 6.12
C LEU A 71 -6.01 20.22 5.61
N VAL A 72 -5.61 19.36 6.55
CA VAL A 72 -4.98 18.08 6.24
C VAL A 72 -5.97 16.95 6.52
N ARG A 73 -6.22 16.09 5.52
CA ARG A 73 -7.00 14.87 5.72
C ARG A 73 -6.22 13.90 6.60
N HIS A 74 -6.91 13.07 7.37
CA HIS A 74 -6.26 11.98 8.10
C HIS A 74 -5.44 11.07 7.15
N GLY A 75 -4.39 10.44 7.67
CA GLY A 75 -3.58 9.46 6.92
C GLY A 75 -4.33 8.16 6.61
N THR A 76 -3.61 7.21 6.01
CA THR A 76 -4.11 5.89 5.66
C THR A 76 -4.71 5.17 6.88
N ARG A 77 -5.84 4.48 6.66
CA ARG A 77 -6.66 3.89 7.72
C ARG A 77 -7.21 2.53 7.32
N ASN A 78 -7.56 1.74 8.33
CA ASN A 78 -8.27 0.49 8.15
C ASN A 78 -9.66 0.72 7.49
N PRO A 79 -10.19 -0.28 6.77
CA PRO A 79 -11.52 -0.21 6.20
C PRO A 79 -12.59 -0.04 7.28
N GLY A 80 -13.76 0.45 6.86
CA GLY A 80 -14.92 0.59 7.74
C GLY A 80 -15.80 -0.67 7.70
N LYS A 81 -17.12 -0.48 7.83
CA LYS A 81 -18.12 -1.55 7.85
C LYS A 81 -18.07 -2.55 6.68
N ILE A 82 -17.46 -2.17 5.56
CA ILE A 82 -17.29 -3.06 4.39
C ILE A 82 -16.31 -4.21 4.65
N SER A 83 -15.44 -4.10 5.67
CA SER A 83 -14.43 -5.11 6.03
C SER A 83 -15.04 -6.48 6.24
N GLU A 84 -16.19 -6.57 6.90
CA GLU A 84 -16.87 -7.82 7.18
C GLU A 84 -17.40 -8.48 5.90
N LYS A 85 -18.03 -7.68 5.03
CA LYS A 85 -18.48 -8.17 3.72
C LYS A 85 -17.30 -8.63 2.86
N MET A 86 -16.18 -7.92 2.91
CA MET A 86 -14.95 -8.33 2.21
C MET A 86 -14.42 -9.64 2.78
N ARG A 87 -14.36 -9.77 4.11
CA ARG A 87 -13.90 -10.98 4.79
C ARG A 87 -14.70 -12.20 4.34
N VAL A 88 -16.03 -12.12 4.37
CA VAL A 88 -16.92 -13.21 3.97
C VAL A 88 -16.83 -13.48 2.47
N ASN A 89 -17.05 -12.47 1.63
CA ASN A 89 -17.17 -12.66 0.19
C ASN A 89 -15.85 -13.09 -0.46
N LEU A 90 -14.73 -12.50 -0.05
CA LEU A 90 -13.43 -12.85 -0.62
C LEU A 90 -12.96 -14.22 -0.15
N SER A 91 -13.30 -14.63 1.08
CA SER A 91 -13.03 -16.00 1.53
C SER A 91 -13.86 -17.03 0.75
N ALA A 92 -15.14 -16.74 0.51
CA ALA A 92 -15.99 -17.58 -0.35
C ALA A 92 -15.46 -17.65 -1.78
N LEU A 93 -15.04 -16.52 -2.36
CA LEU A 93 -14.43 -16.47 -3.69
C LEU A 93 -13.15 -17.29 -3.74
N LYS A 94 -12.27 -17.18 -2.73
CA LYS A 94 -11.08 -18.02 -2.62
C LYS A 94 -11.43 -19.51 -2.67
N MET A 95 -12.40 -19.97 -1.89
CA MET A 95 -12.80 -21.39 -1.87
C MET A 95 -13.25 -21.84 -3.27
N ILE A 96 -14.11 -21.06 -3.93
CA ILE A 96 -14.57 -21.35 -5.30
C ILE A 96 -13.40 -21.44 -6.27
N LEU A 97 -12.43 -20.52 -6.20
CA LEU A 97 -11.26 -20.52 -7.08
C LEU A 97 -10.38 -21.76 -6.86
N MET A 98 -10.22 -22.20 -5.60
CA MET A 98 -9.47 -23.43 -5.28
C MET A 98 -10.18 -24.68 -5.77
N ASP A 99 -11.48 -24.83 -5.51
CA ASP A 99 -12.27 -25.99 -5.96
C ASP A 99 -12.24 -26.13 -7.50
N ARG A 100 -12.33 -24.99 -8.21
CA ARG A 100 -12.24 -24.97 -9.68
C ARG A 100 -10.86 -25.37 -10.17
N HIS A 101 -9.80 -24.87 -9.54
CA HIS A 101 -8.43 -25.23 -9.88
C HIS A 101 -8.17 -26.74 -9.68
N GLU A 102 -8.62 -27.31 -8.56
CA GLU A 102 -8.50 -28.75 -8.27
C GLU A 102 -9.28 -29.62 -9.26
N ALA A 103 -10.41 -29.13 -9.77
CA ALA A 103 -11.17 -29.77 -10.85
C ALA A 103 -10.54 -29.57 -12.25
N GLY A 104 -9.32 -29.05 -12.35
CA GLY A 104 -8.61 -28.79 -13.61
C GLY A 104 -9.20 -27.63 -14.43
N LYS A 105 -9.97 -26.74 -13.81
CA LYS A 105 -10.63 -25.60 -14.47
C LYS A 105 -9.92 -24.28 -14.13
N GLY A 106 -9.87 -23.38 -15.10
CA GLY A 106 -9.27 -22.05 -14.96
C GLY A 106 -7.83 -21.96 -15.48
N ASN A 107 -7.21 -20.81 -15.26
CA ASN A 107 -5.88 -20.48 -15.79
C ASN A 107 -4.89 -19.98 -14.73
N LEU A 108 -5.20 -20.18 -13.43
CA LEU A 108 -4.28 -19.85 -12.35
C LEU A 108 -3.00 -20.68 -12.48
N CYS A 109 -1.85 -20.02 -12.40
CA CYS A 109 -0.57 -20.70 -12.34
C CYS A 109 -0.29 -21.22 -10.91
N ARG A 110 0.74 -22.05 -10.76
CA ARG A 110 1.09 -22.68 -9.48
C ARG A 110 1.39 -21.64 -8.40
N GLU A 111 2.10 -20.58 -8.75
CA GLU A 111 2.50 -19.50 -7.84
C GLU A 111 1.28 -18.74 -7.31
N GLU A 112 0.31 -18.43 -8.18
CA GLU A 112 -0.94 -17.75 -7.78
C GLU A 112 -1.80 -18.61 -6.85
N VAL A 113 -1.84 -19.92 -7.11
CA VAL A 113 -2.57 -20.87 -6.25
C VAL A 113 -1.93 -20.92 -4.87
N GLU A 114 -0.60 -21.00 -4.78
CA GLU A 114 0.10 -21.01 -3.51
C GLU A 114 -0.07 -19.70 -2.73
N GLU A 115 -0.07 -18.55 -3.40
CA GLU A 115 -0.37 -17.26 -2.75
C GLU A 115 -1.83 -17.18 -2.30
N LEU A 116 -2.77 -17.61 -3.13
CA LEU A 116 -4.19 -17.62 -2.77
C LEU A 116 -4.48 -18.60 -1.62
N ARG A 117 -3.77 -19.74 -1.54
CA ARG A 117 -3.84 -20.69 -0.41
C ARG A 117 -3.42 -20.04 0.92
N LYS A 118 -2.35 -19.24 0.92
CA LYS A 118 -1.88 -18.52 2.11
C LYS A 118 -2.73 -17.30 2.44
N TRP A 119 -3.37 -16.70 1.44
CA TRP A 119 -4.15 -15.48 1.61
C TRP A 119 -5.29 -15.68 2.63
N LYS A 120 -5.41 -14.74 3.56
CA LYS A 120 -6.49 -14.64 4.52
C LYS A 120 -6.83 -13.17 4.77
N PRO A 121 -8.06 -12.84 5.17
CA PRO A 121 -8.38 -11.50 5.66
C PRO A 121 -7.51 -11.16 6.88
N THR A 122 -6.88 -9.99 6.88
CA THR A 122 -5.93 -9.56 7.93
C THR A 122 -6.45 -8.41 8.80
N VAL A 123 -7.58 -7.79 8.45
CA VAL A 123 -8.12 -6.64 9.17
C VAL A 123 -8.73 -7.09 10.50
N ASP A 124 -8.23 -6.54 11.61
CA ASP A 124 -8.83 -6.72 12.93
C ASP A 124 -10.17 -5.94 13.01
N PRO A 125 -11.30 -6.62 13.31
CA PRO A 125 -12.59 -5.96 13.54
C PRO A 125 -12.60 -4.93 14.67
N SER A 126 -11.66 -4.99 15.62
CA SER A 126 -11.53 -4.02 16.70
C SER A 126 -10.90 -2.70 16.26
N GLU A 127 -10.16 -2.71 15.13
CA GLU A 127 -9.39 -1.56 14.63
C GLU A 127 -10.03 -0.89 13.41
N LEU A 128 -11.32 -1.09 13.18
CA LEU A 128 -12.01 -0.55 12.01
C LEU A 128 -11.94 0.98 11.99
N LYS A 129 -11.60 1.53 10.82
CA LYS A 129 -11.39 2.96 10.57
C LYS A 129 -10.25 3.60 11.38
N PHE A 130 -9.47 2.83 12.14
CA PHE A 130 -8.32 3.38 12.85
C PHE A 130 -7.21 3.74 11.86
N LEU A 131 -6.43 4.75 12.22
CA LEU A 131 -5.20 5.08 11.50
C LEU A 131 -4.29 3.84 11.50
N THR A 132 -3.71 3.51 10.35
CA THR A 132 -2.74 2.41 10.22
C THR A 132 -1.32 2.95 10.39
N HIS A 133 -0.35 2.06 10.58
CA HIS A 133 1.07 2.45 10.62
C HIS A 133 1.51 3.30 9.41
N GLU A 134 1.11 2.90 8.20
CA GLU A 134 1.30 3.72 6.98
C GLU A 134 0.79 5.16 7.17
N GLY A 135 -0.40 5.33 7.77
CA GLY A 135 -0.98 6.65 8.01
C GLY A 135 -0.28 7.44 9.12
N GLU A 136 0.36 6.77 10.07
CA GLU A 136 1.21 7.41 11.08
C GLU A 136 2.48 7.98 10.41
N GLU A 137 3.13 7.17 9.58
CA GLU A 137 4.34 7.54 8.85
C GLU A 137 4.08 8.64 7.82
N GLU A 138 2.99 8.54 7.05
CA GLU A 138 2.54 9.58 6.11
C GLU A 138 2.43 10.96 6.79
N MET A 139 1.82 11.00 7.98
CA MET A 139 1.61 12.25 8.71
C MET A 139 2.89 12.78 9.35
N LEU A 140 3.73 11.88 9.88
CA LEU A 140 5.04 12.24 10.42
C LEU A 140 5.91 12.87 9.34
N LEU A 141 6.11 12.17 8.22
CA LEU A 141 6.94 12.65 7.12
C LEU A 141 6.35 13.91 6.47
N LEU A 142 5.03 14.04 6.43
CA LEU A 142 4.39 15.28 5.98
C LEU A 142 4.70 16.45 6.93
N GLY A 143 4.73 16.23 8.25
CA GLY A 143 5.14 17.23 9.22
C GLY A 143 6.59 17.69 9.01
N GLU A 144 7.51 16.75 8.82
CA GLU A 144 8.93 17.06 8.54
C GLU A 144 9.08 17.89 7.26
N ARG A 145 8.39 17.51 6.17
CA ARG A 145 8.42 18.30 4.93
C ARG A 145 7.81 19.69 5.10
N PHE A 146 6.78 19.85 5.93
CA PHE A 146 6.23 21.17 6.24
C PHE A 146 7.27 22.05 6.93
N LEU A 147 7.99 21.51 7.92
CA LEU A 147 9.06 22.20 8.62
C LEU A 147 10.17 22.65 7.65
N ASN A 148 10.66 21.73 6.82
CA ASN A 148 11.74 22.00 5.86
C ASN A 148 11.34 23.04 4.80
N ARG A 149 10.09 22.97 4.32
CA ARG A 149 9.58 23.85 3.25
C ARG A 149 9.25 25.27 3.73
N PHE A 150 8.96 25.44 5.02
CA PHE A 150 8.52 26.72 5.58
C PHE A 150 9.22 27.06 6.92
N PRO A 151 10.56 27.09 6.96
CA PRO A 151 11.32 27.23 8.20
C PRO A 151 11.06 28.57 8.91
N ASP A 152 10.86 29.65 8.14
CA ASP A 152 10.60 30.99 8.68
C ASP A 152 9.23 31.11 9.37
N LEU A 153 8.27 30.24 9.02
CA LEU A 153 6.92 30.25 9.57
C LEU A 153 6.70 29.20 10.65
N LEU A 154 7.52 28.15 10.67
CA LEU A 154 7.35 26.99 11.53
C LEU A 154 8.61 26.78 12.38
N PRO A 155 8.82 27.55 13.46
CA PRO A 155 9.94 27.30 14.36
C PRO A 155 9.88 25.90 14.98
N GLU A 156 11.02 25.22 15.10
CA GLU A 156 11.13 23.83 15.60
C GLU A 156 10.61 23.61 17.04
N SER A 157 10.45 24.68 17.82
CA SER A 157 9.94 24.62 19.18
C SER A 157 8.45 24.95 19.24
N TYR A 158 7.70 24.08 19.89
CA TYR A 158 6.28 24.28 20.05
C TYR A 158 5.97 25.43 21.02
N SER A 159 5.01 26.28 20.64
CA SER A 159 4.39 27.28 21.50
C SER A 159 2.92 27.43 21.15
N ASN A 160 2.05 27.43 22.16
CA ASN A 160 0.60 27.63 21.98
C ASN A 160 0.22 29.06 21.54
N ARG A 161 1.18 30.00 21.54
CA ARG A 161 1.01 31.36 20.99
C ARG A 161 1.23 31.40 19.47
N THR A 162 2.03 30.47 18.95
CA THR A 162 2.42 30.39 17.54
C THR A 162 1.56 29.39 16.78
N TYR A 163 1.28 28.23 17.41
CA TYR A 163 0.60 27.11 16.77
C TYR A 163 -0.82 26.90 17.29
N LYS A 164 -1.72 26.56 16.38
CA LYS A 164 -3.08 26.11 16.69
C LYS A 164 -3.43 24.87 15.87
N PHE A 165 -3.40 23.71 16.51
CA PHE A 165 -3.83 22.46 15.91
C PHE A 165 -5.30 22.18 16.27
N ARG A 166 -6.09 21.67 15.32
CA ARG A 166 -7.46 21.21 15.57
C ARG A 166 -7.72 19.95 14.76
N HIS A 167 -8.52 19.05 15.31
CA HIS A 167 -9.00 17.86 14.62
C HIS A 167 -10.46 17.58 15.00
N THR A 168 -11.14 16.74 14.24
CA THR A 168 -12.48 16.23 14.62
C THR A 168 -12.34 15.11 15.63
N ALA A 169 -13.45 14.70 16.25
CA ALA A 169 -13.48 13.74 17.35
C ALA A 169 -13.10 12.29 17.00
N THR A 170 -12.71 11.98 15.76
CA THR A 170 -12.39 10.60 15.35
C THR A 170 -10.96 10.21 15.71
N GLN A 171 -10.73 8.94 16.07
CA GLN A 171 -9.39 8.42 16.38
C GLN A 171 -8.38 8.75 15.29
N ARG A 172 -8.71 8.45 14.02
CA ARG A 172 -7.81 8.68 12.88
C ARG A 172 -7.40 10.13 12.70
N THR A 173 -8.28 11.09 12.96
CA THR A 173 -7.96 12.53 12.82
C THR A 173 -7.13 13.02 13.99
N ARG A 174 -7.42 12.54 15.20
CA ARG A 174 -6.60 12.82 16.39
C ARG A 174 -5.19 12.27 16.22
N GLU A 175 -5.03 10.98 15.92
CA GLU A 175 -3.72 10.36 15.75
C GLU A 175 -2.94 10.99 14.58
N SER A 176 -3.62 11.30 13.45
CA SER A 176 -2.96 12.00 12.34
C SER A 176 -2.41 13.36 12.76
N SER A 177 -3.19 14.13 13.53
CA SER A 177 -2.72 15.41 14.06
C SER A 177 -1.52 15.21 14.98
N GLN A 178 -1.52 14.18 15.82
CA GLN A 178 -0.41 13.90 16.71
C GLN A 178 0.87 13.54 15.95
N TYR A 179 0.81 12.62 14.99
CA TYR A 179 1.98 12.24 14.20
C TYR A 179 2.51 13.38 13.33
N PHE A 180 1.63 14.22 12.78
CA PHE A 180 2.03 15.46 12.11
C PHE A 180 2.83 16.38 13.02
N THR A 181 2.38 16.61 14.26
CA THR A 181 3.14 17.42 15.22
C THR A 181 4.43 16.76 15.70
N VAL A 182 4.50 15.42 15.69
CA VAL A 182 5.76 14.69 15.93
C VAL A 182 6.75 14.98 14.80
N GLY A 183 6.30 15.05 13.54
CA GLY A 183 7.15 15.46 12.43
C GLY A 183 7.65 16.90 12.56
N LEU A 184 6.80 17.82 13.02
CA LEU A 184 7.18 19.24 13.21
C LEU A 184 8.15 19.49 14.38
N PHE A 185 7.97 18.81 15.51
CA PHE A 185 8.62 19.19 16.78
C PHE A 185 9.45 18.06 17.40
N GLY A 186 9.44 16.88 16.80
CA GLY A 186 10.02 15.66 17.34
C GLY A 186 9.18 15.00 18.44
N ARG A 187 9.49 13.74 18.74
CA ARG A 187 8.73 12.91 19.69
C ARG A 187 8.72 13.45 21.12
N ARG A 188 9.79 14.13 21.54
CA ARG A 188 9.93 14.68 22.91
C ARG A 188 8.93 15.81 23.18
N GLN A 189 8.54 16.55 22.14
CA GLN A 189 7.60 17.66 22.28
C GLN A 189 6.14 17.22 22.19
N LYS A 190 5.85 15.99 21.74
CA LYS A 190 4.48 15.46 21.57
C LYS A 190 3.58 15.72 22.78
N ALA A 191 4.08 15.50 23.99
CA ALA A 191 3.32 15.65 25.23
C ALA A 191 2.99 17.11 25.60
N HIS A 192 3.69 18.08 25.01
CA HIS A 192 3.54 19.51 25.29
C HIS A 192 2.60 20.21 24.30
N VAL A 193 2.31 19.57 23.16
CA VAL A 193 1.40 20.13 22.16
C VAL A 193 -0.01 20.14 22.72
N TRP A 194 -0.59 21.34 22.80
CA TRP A 194 -1.96 21.52 23.26
C TRP A 194 -2.93 21.41 22.09
N TYR A 195 -3.97 20.60 22.28
CA TYR A 195 -5.08 20.44 21.36
C TYR A 195 -6.35 20.95 22.04
N PRO A 196 -7.08 21.92 21.45
CA PRO A 196 -8.38 22.33 21.94
C PRO A 196 -9.42 21.22 21.71
N GLU A 197 -10.61 21.40 22.30
CA GLU A 197 -11.72 20.48 22.11
C GLU A 197 -12.00 20.20 20.61
N PRO A 198 -12.27 18.93 20.25
CA PRO A 198 -12.52 18.56 18.88
C PRO A 198 -13.71 19.31 18.27
N LEU A 199 -13.62 19.52 16.95
CA LEU A 199 -14.70 20.02 16.11
C LEU A 199 -15.83 18.99 15.96
#